data_AF-A0A8H3KTX4-F1
#
_entry.id   AF-A0A8H3KTX4-F1
#
_cell.length_a   1.000
_cell.length_b   1.000
_cell.length_c   1.000
_cell.angle_alpha   90.00
_cell.angle_beta   90.00
_cell.angle_gamma   90.00
#
_symmetry.space_group_name_H-M   'P 1'
#
loop_
_entity.id
_entity.type
_entity.pdbx_description
1 polymer ?
#
loop_
_entity_poly.entity_id
_entity_poly.type
_entity_poly.pdbx_seq_one_letter_code
_entity_poly.pdbx_strand_id
1 'polypeptide(L)'
;MWWFNKSCSQLPGTTYVLRLLKSKLVKYILCIYMAFSILFSITQLVKYTFGNYGIYSSELLENQPIFRTYDTHRNSPLSEMTNKHRFSKIHAYSPHALTDSIHPYHIRAESNFNPEDVTVITFVTQNRLNELVRLAESWKGPISATLHIPSKIGLTDPLIVETINSIKKIYKKKPYLRKQVDIHLITGPSTSFNETLLPTPTNFHINVARFFARTEFIFFLDFDTWPTPETHSNIKRYADILIKNNVLILPTFVFVENVENRTTQYKFPKTKDDVIHLVNRHKLGLQDYGWEINSGPTCLDSWLKADKLFHVEEYELHYRPNFVARKGGQIPWCSERFDDNKAACIFEIYLSGAELYVDPDSFLIRHHFNRDSHLVNYGGPHWQKVINSRMYTNFSREICLLYVRTFVAMNLWQSPIANHVKQECQRVLASWGSGLIKNSK
;
A
#
# COMPACT_ATOMS: atom_id res chain seq x y z
N MET A 1 31.64 -59.91 37.49
CA MET A 1 30.82 -61.09 37.16
C MET A 1 29.60 -60.57 36.41
N TRP A 2 29.53 -60.81 35.09
CA TRP A 2 28.32 -60.94 34.25
C TRP A 2 27.28 -59.79 34.21
N TRP A 3 26.73 -59.33 33.09
CA TRP A 3 27.01 -59.32 31.64
C TRP A 3 25.95 -58.37 31.03
N PHE A 4 26.19 -57.89 29.82
CA PHE A 4 25.32 -57.05 28.99
C PHE A 4 23.88 -57.61 28.81
N ASN A 5 22.89 -56.74 28.51
CA ASN A 5 22.23 -56.62 27.18
C ASN A 5 20.74 -56.21 27.21
N LYS A 6 20.30 -55.55 26.12
CA LYS A 6 18.95 -55.15 25.64
C LYS A 6 18.60 -53.66 25.80
N SER A 7 18.76 -52.80 24.80
CA SER A 7 18.26 -52.76 23.39
C SER A 7 17.06 -51.81 23.27
N CYS A 8 17.27 -50.76 22.46
CA CYS A 8 16.26 -49.81 22.01
C CYS A 8 15.03 -50.49 21.43
N SER A 9 13.85 -50.18 21.96
CA SER A 9 12.57 -50.47 21.32
C SER A 9 12.36 -49.52 20.14
N GLN A 10 12.54 -50.04 18.93
CA GLN A 10 12.14 -49.38 17.69
C GLN A 10 10.61 -49.23 17.63
N LEU A 11 10.16 -48.06 17.15
CA LEU A 11 8.77 -47.69 16.88
C LEU A 11 8.06 -48.68 15.93
N PRO A 12 6.74 -48.95 16.11
CA PRO A 12 6.00 -49.98 15.38
C PRO A 12 5.51 -49.56 13.98
N GLY A 13 6.06 -48.49 13.39
CA GLY A 13 5.57 -47.93 12.12
C GLY A 13 6.01 -48.73 10.88
N THR A 14 7.19 -49.34 10.90
CA THR A 14 7.76 -50.04 9.74
C THR A 14 7.08 -51.37 9.45
N THR A 15 6.60 -52.09 10.47
CA THR A 15 5.93 -53.39 10.30
C THR A 15 4.52 -53.28 9.71
N TYR A 16 3.80 -52.19 9.96
CA TYR A 16 2.44 -51.99 9.43
C TYR A 16 2.46 -51.67 7.93
N VAL A 17 3.38 -50.81 7.47
CA VAL A 17 3.57 -50.46 6.05
C VAL A 17 4.04 -51.67 5.23
N LEU A 18 4.94 -52.49 5.79
CA LEU A 18 5.38 -53.75 5.17
C LEU A 18 4.24 -54.78 5.05
N ARG A 19 3.27 -54.76 5.97
CA ARG A 19 2.08 -55.64 5.93
C ARG A 19 1.06 -55.19 4.88
N LEU A 20 0.85 -53.87 4.76
CA LEU A 20 0.00 -53.27 3.72
C LEU A 20 0.56 -53.51 2.30
N LEU A 21 1.88 -53.41 2.10
CA LEU A 21 2.54 -53.71 0.83
C LEU A 21 2.46 -55.21 0.43
N LYS A 22 2.22 -56.12 1.37
CA LYS A 22 1.96 -57.54 1.09
C LYS A 22 0.51 -57.83 0.70
N SER A 23 -0.42 -56.90 0.90
CA SER A 23 -1.82 -57.07 0.53
C SER A 23 -1.98 -57.09 -0.99
N LYS A 24 -2.63 -58.13 -1.52
CA LYS A 24 -2.94 -58.25 -2.96
C LYS A 24 -3.74 -57.04 -3.47
N LEU A 25 -4.61 -56.47 -2.63
CA LEU A 25 -5.45 -55.33 -2.96
C LEU A 25 -4.63 -54.04 -3.13
N VAL A 26 -3.66 -53.79 -2.25
CA VAL A 26 -2.77 -52.62 -2.33
C VAL A 26 -1.86 -52.72 -3.56
N LYS A 27 -1.36 -53.92 -3.88
CA LYS A 27 -0.60 -54.14 -5.12
C LYS A 27 -1.46 -53.89 -6.36
N TYR A 28 -2.73 -54.30 -6.34
CA TYR A 28 -3.65 -54.06 -7.46
C TYR A 28 -3.91 -52.57 -7.67
N ILE A 29 -4.15 -51.82 -6.59
CA ILE A 29 -4.34 -50.37 -6.65
C ILE A 29 -3.07 -49.65 -7.14
N LEU A 30 -1.89 -50.06 -6.66
CA LEU A 30 -0.60 -49.53 -7.14
C LEU A 30 -0.38 -49.82 -8.63
N CYS A 31 -0.72 -51.02 -9.11
CA CYS A 31 -0.63 -51.36 -10.53
C CYS A 31 -1.60 -50.51 -11.38
N ILE A 32 -2.84 -50.30 -10.91
CA ILE A 32 -3.81 -49.43 -11.60
C ILE A 32 -3.29 -48.00 -11.64
N TYR A 33 -2.76 -47.49 -10.51
CA TYR A 33 -2.19 -46.15 -10.44
C TYR A 33 -1.00 -45.99 -11.39
N MET A 34 -0.05 -46.93 -11.40
CA MET A 34 1.09 -46.90 -12.32
C MET A 34 0.64 -46.97 -13.78
N ALA A 35 -0.33 -47.84 -14.12
CA ALA A 35 -0.87 -47.92 -15.47
C ALA A 35 -1.53 -46.60 -15.89
N PHE A 36 -2.30 -45.98 -15.00
CA PHE A 36 -2.95 -44.69 -15.27
C PHE A 36 -1.93 -43.56 -15.41
N SER A 37 -0.89 -43.52 -14.56
CA SER A 37 0.19 -42.55 -14.65
C SER A 37 0.96 -42.70 -15.96
N ILE A 38 1.26 -43.92 -16.39
CA ILE A 38 1.93 -44.19 -17.67
C ILE A 38 1.05 -43.75 -18.84
N LEU A 39 -0.23 -44.10 -18.84
CA LEU A 39 -1.18 -43.66 -19.88
C LEU A 39 -1.33 -42.13 -19.91
N PHE A 40 -1.38 -41.48 -18.75
CA PHE A 40 -1.45 -40.03 -18.64
C PHE A 40 -0.17 -39.37 -19.17
N SER A 41 1.00 -39.88 -18.80
CA SER A 41 2.28 -39.37 -19.30
C SER A 41 2.44 -39.58 -20.80
N ILE A 42 2.04 -40.74 -21.34
CA ILE A 42 2.07 -41.01 -22.77
C ILE A 42 1.08 -40.12 -23.52
N THR A 43 -0.12 -39.89 -23.00
CA THR A 43 -1.09 -38.99 -23.65
C THR A 43 -0.62 -37.53 -23.65
N GLN A 44 0.01 -37.06 -22.58
CA GLN A 44 0.64 -35.72 -22.57
C GLN A 44 1.84 -35.66 -23.51
N LEU A 45 2.67 -36.70 -23.56
CA LEU A 45 3.81 -36.77 -24.47
C LEU A 45 3.35 -36.77 -25.93
N VAL A 46 2.37 -37.60 -26.30
CA VAL A 46 1.79 -37.65 -27.64
C VAL A 46 1.13 -36.32 -28.00
N LYS A 47 0.43 -35.68 -27.06
CA LYS A 47 -0.13 -34.34 -27.27
C LYS A 47 0.95 -33.28 -27.45
N TYR A 48 2.10 -33.42 -26.81
CA TYR A 48 3.24 -32.53 -26.97
C TYR A 48 4.00 -32.77 -28.28
N THR A 49 4.21 -34.04 -28.66
CA THR A 49 5.00 -34.41 -29.84
C THR A 49 4.22 -34.40 -31.15
N PHE A 50 2.92 -34.71 -31.11
CA PHE A 50 2.06 -34.84 -32.29
C PHE A 50 0.80 -33.99 -32.22
N GLY A 51 0.52 -33.34 -31.08
CA GLY A 51 -0.48 -32.29 -31.07
C GLY A 51 0.04 -31.14 -31.92
N ASN A 52 -0.69 -30.82 -32.99
CA ASN A 52 -0.58 -29.54 -33.68
C ASN A 52 -0.98 -28.44 -32.68
N TYR A 53 -0.09 -28.12 -31.74
CA TYR A 53 0.08 -26.74 -31.35
C TYR A 53 0.43 -26.05 -32.65
N GLY A 54 -0.43 -25.16 -33.12
CA GLY A 54 -0.06 -24.23 -34.17
C GLY A 54 1.20 -23.51 -33.72
N ILE A 55 2.35 -24.06 -34.11
CA ILE A 55 3.61 -23.34 -34.17
C ILE A 55 3.31 -22.34 -35.27
N TYR A 56 2.85 -21.15 -34.86
CA TYR A 56 3.10 -19.97 -35.66
C TYR A 56 4.60 -19.97 -35.86
N SER A 57 5.02 -20.33 -37.08
CA SER A 57 6.40 -20.27 -37.50
C SER A 57 6.90 -18.86 -37.16
N SER A 58 7.95 -18.81 -36.35
CA SER A 58 8.66 -17.58 -36.01
C SER A 58 9.26 -16.88 -37.22
N GLU A 59 9.25 -17.52 -38.41
CA GLU A 59 9.69 -16.94 -39.67
C GLU A 59 8.86 -15.71 -40.10
N LEU A 60 7.61 -15.55 -39.64
CA LEU A 60 6.86 -14.31 -39.92
C LEU A 60 7.21 -13.15 -38.96
N LEU A 61 7.93 -13.42 -37.87
CA LEU A 61 8.29 -12.43 -36.86
C LEU A 61 9.78 -12.02 -36.91
N GLU A 62 10.61 -12.71 -37.70
CA GLU A 62 12.05 -12.44 -37.78
C GLU A 62 12.39 -11.29 -38.74
N ASN A 63 11.48 -10.96 -39.67
CA ASN A 63 11.65 -9.87 -40.65
C ASN A 63 10.73 -8.66 -40.43
N GLN A 64 9.94 -8.63 -39.36
CA GLN A 64 9.26 -7.41 -38.95
C GLN A 64 10.02 -6.82 -37.77
N PRO A 65 10.74 -5.68 -37.93
CA PRO A 65 11.24 -4.99 -36.76
C PRO A 65 10.05 -4.76 -35.84
N ILE A 66 10.14 -5.23 -34.60
CA ILE A 66 9.18 -4.90 -33.55
C ILE A 66 9.33 -3.40 -33.34
N PHE A 67 8.57 -2.63 -34.13
CA PHE A 67 8.53 -1.20 -33.96
C PHE A 67 7.93 -0.96 -32.58
N ARG A 68 8.72 -0.34 -31.71
CA ARG A 68 8.18 0.09 -30.43
C ARG A 68 7.05 1.06 -30.75
N THR A 69 5.99 1.03 -29.97
CA THR A 69 4.76 1.81 -30.26
C THR A 69 4.98 3.32 -30.33
N TYR A 70 6.14 3.82 -29.88
CA TYR A 70 6.58 5.20 -30.02
C TYR A 70 7.38 5.49 -31.30
N ASP A 71 7.89 4.47 -31.99
CA ASP A 71 8.63 4.59 -33.25
C ASP A 71 7.69 4.58 -34.48
N THR A 72 6.41 4.28 -34.27
CA THR A 72 5.39 4.31 -35.31
C THR A 72 4.33 5.35 -34.95
N HIS A 73 4.01 6.27 -35.86
CA HIS A 73 2.85 7.16 -35.74
C HIS A 73 1.49 6.42 -35.80
N ARG A 74 1.47 5.11 -35.48
CA ARG A 74 0.27 4.27 -35.44
C ARG A 74 -0.28 4.29 -34.02
N ASN A 75 -1.61 4.22 -33.91
CA ASN A 75 -2.23 4.00 -32.61
C ASN A 75 -1.67 2.71 -32.00
N SER A 76 -1.11 2.82 -30.79
CA SER A 76 -0.65 1.66 -30.04
C SER A 76 -1.78 0.64 -29.93
N PRO A 77 -1.53 -0.67 -30.13
CA PRO A 77 -2.53 -1.71 -29.82
C PRO A 77 -3.04 -1.62 -28.37
N LEU A 78 -2.27 -0.99 -27.48
CA LEU A 78 -2.69 -0.69 -26.10
C LEU A 78 -3.83 0.35 -26.02
N SER A 79 -4.00 1.17 -27.05
CA SER A 79 -5.08 2.16 -27.15
C SER A 79 -6.45 1.50 -27.38
N GLU A 80 -6.50 0.28 -27.89
CA GLU A 80 -7.75 -0.49 -28.09
C GLU A 80 -8.10 -1.37 -26.88
N MET A 81 -7.21 -1.47 -25.88
CA MET A 81 -7.46 -2.28 -24.68
C MET A 81 -8.63 -1.74 -23.87
N THR A 82 -9.51 -2.65 -23.45
CA THR A 82 -10.60 -2.31 -22.52
C THR A 82 -10.03 -1.84 -21.18
N ASN A 83 -10.80 -1.03 -20.45
CA ASN A 83 -10.38 -0.51 -19.13
C ASN A 83 -9.97 -1.64 -18.16
N LYS A 84 -10.65 -2.79 -18.21
CA LYS A 84 -10.29 -3.98 -17.42
C LYS A 84 -8.86 -4.45 -17.68
N HIS A 85 -8.48 -4.56 -18.95
CA HIS A 85 -7.12 -4.95 -19.32
C HIS A 85 -6.09 -3.87 -18.98
N ARG A 86 -6.46 -2.59 -19.09
CA ARG A 86 -5.58 -1.48 -18.68
C ARG A 86 -5.30 -1.54 -17.17
N PHE A 87 -6.35 -1.69 -16.36
CA PHE A 87 -6.23 -1.74 -14.91
C PHE A 87 -5.48 -2.99 -14.43
N SER A 88 -5.66 -4.15 -15.06
CA SER A 88 -4.88 -5.34 -14.68
C SER A 88 -3.39 -5.22 -15.02
N LYS A 89 -3.02 -4.40 -16.02
CA LYS A 89 -1.62 -4.06 -16.29
C LYS A 89 -1.05 -3.03 -15.33
N ILE A 90 -1.84 -2.01 -14.98
CA ILE A 90 -1.42 -0.96 -14.04
C ILE A 90 -1.27 -1.53 -12.62
N HIS A 91 -2.21 -2.39 -12.21
CA HIS A 91 -2.30 -2.97 -10.87
C HIS A 91 -1.90 -4.45 -10.91
N ALA A 92 -0.69 -4.74 -11.40
CA ALA A 92 -0.24 -6.10 -11.71
C ALA A 92 -0.15 -7.05 -10.50
N TYR A 93 -0.09 -6.51 -9.28
CA TYR A 93 -0.06 -7.29 -8.05
C TYR A 93 -1.46 -7.46 -7.42
N SER A 94 -2.48 -6.83 -7.99
CA SER A 94 -3.87 -6.94 -7.56
C SER A 94 -4.62 -7.99 -8.38
N PRO A 95 -5.53 -8.77 -7.76
CA PRO A 95 -6.28 -9.79 -8.48
C PRO A 95 -7.27 -9.16 -9.47
N HIS A 96 -7.53 -9.85 -10.58
CA HIS A 96 -8.46 -9.40 -11.61
C HIS A 96 -9.86 -9.07 -11.08
N ALA A 97 -10.33 -9.80 -10.06
CA ALA A 97 -11.62 -9.53 -9.44
C ALA A 97 -11.73 -8.13 -8.82
N LEU A 98 -10.60 -7.56 -8.36
CA LEU A 98 -10.50 -6.16 -7.91
C LEU A 98 -10.38 -5.21 -9.11
N THR A 99 -9.44 -5.47 -10.03
CA THR A 99 -9.12 -4.54 -11.12
C THR A 99 -10.25 -4.36 -12.13
N ASP A 100 -11.04 -5.41 -12.35
CA ASP A 100 -12.19 -5.39 -13.27
C ASP A 100 -13.41 -4.68 -12.67
N SER A 101 -13.38 -4.45 -11.36
CA SER A 101 -14.45 -3.87 -10.56
C SER A 101 -14.21 -2.40 -10.22
N ILE A 102 -13.25 -1.74 -10.87
CA ILE A 102 -12.96 -0.31 -10.71
C ILE A 102 -13.92 0.50 -11.58
N HIS A 103 -14.64 1.43 -10.95
CA HIS A 103 -15.54 2.40 -11.58
C HIS A 103 -15.04 3.81 -11.25
N PRO A 104 -14.15 4.36 -12.10
CA PRO A 104 -13.58 5.69 -11.90
C PRO A 104 -14.66 6.76 -11.96
N TYR A 105 -14.45 7.84 -11.20
CA TYR A 105 -15.36 9.00 -11.14
C TYR A 105 -16.85 8.65 -11.04
N HIS A 106 -17.20 7.59 -10.30
CA HIS A 106 -18.59 7.19 -10.10
C HIS A 106 -19.43 8.34 -9.53
N ILE A 107 -18.80 9.17 -8.69
CA ILE A 107 -19.25 10.52 -8.39
C ILE A 107 -18.07 11.45 -8.66
N ARG A 108 -18.26 12.47 -9.51
CA ARG A 108 -17.23 13.44 -9.86
C ARG A 108 -17.53 14.79 -9.19
N ALA A 109 -16.50 15.43 -8.66
CA ALA A 109 -16.59 16.77 -8.11
C ALA A 109 -16.80 17.81 -9.22
N GLU A 110 -17.61 18.81 -8.92
CA GLU A 110 -18.01 19.84 -9.89
C GLU A 110 -16.93 20.89 -10.16
N SER A 111 -16.02 21.13 -9.21
CA SER A 111 -15.00 22.16 -9.39
C SER A 111 -13.93 21.71 -10.38
N ASN A 112 -13.40 22.69 -11.11
CA ASN A 112 -12.15 22.54 -11.84
C ASN A 112 -11.00 22.93 -10.92
N PHE A 113 -9.94 22.14 -10.94
CA PHE A 113 -8.77 22.36 -10.08
C PHE A 113 -7.57 22.76 -10.93
N ASN A 114 -6.74 23.64 -10.39
CA ASN A 114 -5.45 23.95 -10.99
C ASN A 114 -4.56 22.68 -10.92
N PRO A 115 -3.87 22.30 -12.00
CA PRO A 115 -2.89 21.20 -11.97
C PRO A 115 -1.86 21.30 -10.82
N GLU A 116 -1.44 22.51 -10.45
CA GLU A 116 -0.49 22.76 -9.36
C GLU A 116 -1.12 22.67 -7.96
N ASP A 117 -2.42 22.36 -7.89
CA ASP A 117 -3.08 22.14 -6.61
C ASP A 117 -2.72 20.76 -6.01
N VAL A 118 -3.04 20.55 -4.74
CA VAL A 118 -2.71 19.32 -4.00
C VAL A 118 -3.99 18.53 -3.81
N THR A 119 -4.03 17.31 -4.35
CA THR A 119 -5.16 16.39 -4.14
C THR A 119 -4.88 15.50 -2.94
N VAL A 120 -5.76 15.51 -1.94
CA VAL A 120 -5.75 14.48 -0.89
C VAL A 120 -6.25 13.18 -1.47
N ILE A 121 -5.50 12.11 -1.29
CA ILE A 121 -5.95 10.77 -1.61
C ILE A 121 -6.35 10.05 -0.32
N THR A 122 -7.48 9.36 -0.35
CA THR A 122 -7.99 8.68 0.84
C THR A 122 -8.85 7.46 0.49
N PHE A 123 -9.04 6.59 1.47
CA PHE A 123 -9.94 5.44 1.40
C PHE A 123 -11.12 5.66 2.35
N VAL A 124 -12.32 5.39 1.85
CA VAL A 124 -13.58 5.60 2.59
C VAL A 124 -14.40 4.31 2.58
N THR A 125 -14.94 3.97 3.74
CA THR A 125 -15.91 2.89 3.92
C THR A 125 -17.32 3.43 4.06
N GLN A 126 -18.33 2.59 3.79
CA GLN A 126 -19.75 2.98 3.90
C GLN A 126 -20.14 3.58 5.27
N ASN A 127 -19.53 3.12 6.36
CA ASN A 127 -19.80 3.59 7.72
C ASN A 127 -19.00 4.84 8.14
N ARG A 128 -18.08 5.33 7.29
CA ARG A 128 -17.19 6.46 7.60
C ARG A 128 -17.38 7.65 6.67
N LEU A 129 -18.54 7.77 6.03
CA LEU A 129 -18.88 8.92 5.20
C LEU A 129 -18.83 10.25 5.96
N ASN A 130 -19.09 10.25 7.28
CA ASN A 130 -18.96 11.45 8.12
C ASN A 130 -17.52 11.95 8.21
N GLU A 131 -16.53 11.07 8.15
CA GLU A 131 -15.11 11.45 8.16
C GLU A 131 -14.72 12.12 6.84
N LEU A 132 -15.25 11.62 5.73
CA LEU A 132 -15.09 12.26 4.42
C LEU A 132 -15.72 13.67 4.41
N VAL A 133 -16.88 13.85 5.07
CA VAL A 133 -17.51 15.17 5.21
C VAL A 133 -16.60 16.13 5.97
N ARG A 134 -16.05 15.69 7.11
CA ARG A 134 -15.14 16.51 7.93
C ARG A 134 -13.87 16.85 7.18
N LEU A 135 -13.29 15.88 6.48
CA LEU A 135 -12.11 16.08 5.64
C LEU A 135 -12.42 17.15 4.58
N ALA A 136 -13.52 17.05 3.84
CA ALA A 136 -13.91 18.03 2.84
C ALA A 136 -14.22 19.43 3.43
N GLU A 137 -14.70 19.50 4.68
CA GLU A 137 -14.90 20.78 5.37
C GLU A 137 -13.56 21.42 5.80
N SER A 138 -12.57 20.61 6.17
CA SER A 138 -11.23 21.07 6.59
C SER A 138 -10.28 21.37 5.42
N TRP A 139 -10.33 20.54 4.38
CA TRP A 139 -9.42 20.61 3.24
C TRP A 139 -10.02 21.44 2.11
N LYS A 140 -9.37 22.56 1.80
CA LYS A 140 -9.86 23.49 0.77
C LYS A 140 -9.51 23.07 -0.67
N GLY A 141 -8.73 22.00 -0.84
CA GLY A 141 -8.31 21.47 -2.13
C GLY A 141 -9.15 20.30 -2.66
N PRO A 142 -8.74 19.71 -3.79
CA PRO A 142 -9.33 18.49 -4.32
C PRO A 142 -9.12 17.28 -3.41
N ILE A 143 -10.07 16.34 -3.44
CA ILE A 143 -9.98 15.04 -2.77
C ILE A 143 -10.32 13.95 -3.79
N SER A 144 -9.48 12.95 -3.89
CA SER A 144 -9.74 11.70 -4.61
C SER A 144 -9.92 10.58 -3.60
N ALA A 145 -11.15 10.10 -3.47
CA ALA A 145 -11.54 9.08 -2.52
C ALA A 145 -11.85 7.76 -3.24
N THR A 146 -11.30 6.66 -2.74
CA THR A 146 -11.77 5.32 -3.10
C THR A 146 -12.86 4.87 -2.14
N LEU A 147 -13.94 4.31 -2.69
CA LEU A 147 -15.01 3.68 -1.93
C LEU A 147 -15.10 2.21 -2.37
N HIS A 148 -14.79 1.30 -1.46
CA HIS A 148 -14.90 -0.13 -1.73
C HIS A 148 -16.15 -0.70 -1.06
N ILE A 149 -17.07 -1.22 -1.87
CA ILE A 149 -18.25 -1.96 -1.43
C ILE A 149 -18.18 -3.36 -2.06
N PRO A 150 -17.87 -4.40 -1.30
CA PRO A 150 -17.75 -5.75 -1.85
C PRO A 150 -19.10 -6.23 -2.40
N SER A 151 -19.11 -6.72 -3.65
CA SER A 151 -20.30 -7.29 -4.27
C SER A 151 -19.94 -8.49 -5.14
N LYS A 152 -20.92 -9.41 -5.30
CA LYS A 152 -20.87 -10.53 -6.26
C LYS A 152 -21.56 -10.18 -7.59
N ILE A 153 -22.50 -9.24 -7.57
CA ILE A 153 -23.34 -8.86 -8.72
C ILE A 153 -22.98 -7.47 -9.27
N GLY A 154 -22.01 -6.79 -8.67
CA GLY A 154 -21.47 -5.52 -9.17
C GLY A 154 -22.42 -4.36 -8.93
N LEU A 155 -22.52 -3.43 -9.88
CA LEU A 155 -23.28 -2.17 -9.70
C LEU A 155 -24.79 -2.36 -9.45
N THR A 156 -25.35 -3.53 -9.76
CA THR A 156 -26.76 -3.85 -9.53
C THR A 156 -27.05 -4.28 -8.09
N ASP A 157 -26.03 -4.38 -7.24
CA ASP A 157 -26.18 -4.73 -5.83
C ASP A 157 -27.05 -3.70 -5.09
N PRO A 158 -28.14 -4.13 -4.42
CA PRO A 158 -28.98 -3.24 -3.63
C PRO A 158 -28.19 -2.41 -2.61
N LEU A 159 -27.15 -2.98 -1.99
CA LEU A 159 -26.31 -2.27 -1.02
C LEU A 159 -25.52 -1.13 -1.68
N ILE A 160 -24.99 -1.37 -2.87
CA ILE A 160 -24.28 -0.34 -3.65
C ILE A 160 -25.27 0.77 -4.01
N VAL A 161 -26.44 0.42 -4.55
CA VAL A 161 -27.46 1.39 -4.94
C VAL A 161 -27.91 2.25 -3.75
N GLU A 162 -28.17 1.63 -2.59
CA GLU A 162 -28.55 2.32 -1.37
C GLU A 162 -27.43 3.25 -0.86
N THR A 163 -26.20 2.76 -0.82
CA THR A 163 -25.04 3.53 -0.34
C THR A 163 -24.79 4.74 -1.24
N ILE A 164 -24.80 4.56 -2.56
CA ILE A 164 -24.63 5.65 -3.52
C ILE A 164 -25.77 6.67 -3.42
N ASN A 165 -27.02 6.22 -3.24
CA ASN A 165 -28.15 7.13 -3.03
C ASN A 165 -27.99 7.95 -1.73
N SER A 166 -27.48 7.33 -0.67
CA SER A 166 -27.17 8.01 0.59
C SER A 166 -26.07 9.05 0.43
N ILE A 167 -24.99 8.72 -0.28
CA ILE A 167 -23.91 9.66 -0.61
C ILE A 167 -24.45 10.83 -1.44
N LYS A 168 -25.27 10.58 -2.47
CA LYS A 168 -25.89 11.63 -3.28
C LYS A 168 -26.76 12.57 -2.44
N LYS A 169 -27.50 12.05 -1.44
CA LYS A 169 -28.26 12.89 -0.50
C LYS A 169 -27.34 13.79 0.33
N ILE A 170 -26.19 13.29 0.78
CA ILE A 170 -25.19 14.08 1.52
C ILE A 170 -24.58 15.16 0.63
N TYR A 171 -24.19 14.82 -0.60
CA TYR A 171 -23.65 15.76 -1.58
C TYR A 171 -24.60 16.93 -1.88
N LYS A 172 -25.92 16.67 -1.95
CA LYS A 172 -26.93 17.73 -2.10
C LYS A 172 -26.96 18.69 -0.91
N LYS A 173 -26.77 18.17 0.31
CA LYS A 173 -26.80 18.97 1.55
C LYS A 173 -25.49 19.69 1.86
N LYS A 174 -24.36 19.20 1.33
CA LYS A 174 -23.01 19.65 1.69
C LYS A 174 -22.24 20.11 0.46
N PRO A 175 -22.22 21.44 0.19
CA PRO A 175 -21.57 21.98 -1.01
C PRO A 175 -20.08 21.66 -1.15
N TYR A 176 -19.34 21.57 -0.04
CA TYR A 176 -17.90 21.27 -0.06
C TYR A 176 -17.61 19.90 -0.68
N LEU A 177 -18.31 18.85 -0.24
CA LEU A 177 -18.21 17.50 -0.82
C LEU A 177 -18.44 17.50 -2.33
N ARG A 178 -19.54 18.14 -2.75
CA ARG A 178 -19.93 18.21 -4.17
C ARG A 178 -18.92 18.97 -5.03
N LYS A 179 -18.27 20.00 -4.47
CA LYS A 179 -17.27 20.79 -5.18
C LYS A 179 -15.91 20.10 -5.25
N GLN A 180 -15.49 19.42 -4.18
CA GLN A 180 -14.09 19.02 -3.99
C GLN A 180 -13.81 17.52 -4.15
N VAL A 181 -14.80 16.65 -3.98
CA VAL A 181 -14.56 15.21 -3.80
C VAL A 181 -14.96 14.37 -5.02
N ASP A 182 -13.97 13.75 -5.64
CA ASP A 182 -14.14 12.65 -6.61
C ASP A 182 -14.19 11.31 -5.87
N ILE A 183 -15.21 10.47 -6.15
CA ILE A 183 -15.34 9.11 -5.62
C ILE A 183 -15.12 8.10 -6.74
N HIS A 184 -14.19 7.18 -6.51
CA HIS A 184 -13.89 6.03 -7.36
C HIS A 184 -14.41 4.77 -6.67
N LEU A 185 -15.42 4.13 -7.27
CA LEU A 185 -16.10 2.99 -6.66
C LEU A 185 -15.40 1.69 -7.06
N ILE A 186 -15.17 0.81 -6.08
CA ILE A 186 -14.65 -0.55 -6.28
C ILE A 186 -15.72 -1.53 -5.78
N THR A 187 -16.18 -2.43 -6.65
CA THR A 187 -17.34 -3.29 -6.37
C THR A 187 -17.02 -4.76 -6.07
N GLY A 188 -15.77 -5.16 -5.95
CA GLY A 188 -15.46 -6.58 -5.75
C GLY A 188 -14.00 -6.86 -5.37
N PRO A 189 -13.67 -8.12 -5.01
CA PRO A 189 -14.60 -9.23 -4.79
C PRO A 189 -15.23 -9.21 -3.40
N SER A 190 -16.46 -9.70 -3.30
CA SER A 190 -17.04 -10.14 -2.01
C SER A 190 -16.47 -11.51 -1.63
N THR A 191 -15.76 -11.59 -0.50
CA THR A 191 -15.30 -12.87 0.06
C THR A 191 -16.45 -13.56 0.79
N SER A 192 -16.78 -14.78 0.39
CA SER A 192 -17.88 -15.59 0.94
C SER A 192 -17.79 -15.93 2.43
N PHE A 193 -16.65 -15.65 3.08
CA PHE A 193 -16.37 -16.13 4.43
C PHE A 193 -16.80 -15.18 5.56
N ASN A 194 -17.17 -13.92 5.27
CA ASN A 194 -17.74 -12.99 6.25
C ASN A 194 -18.31 -11.74 5.57
N GLU A 195 -19.62 -11.71 5.34
CA GLU A 195 -20.34 -10.55 4.77
C GLU A 195 -20.31 -9.32 5.70
N THR A 196 -19.88 -9.48 6.95
CA THR A 196 -19.78 -8.43 7.98
C THR A 196 -18.42 -7.73 8.02
N LEU A 197 -17.39 -8.24 7.33
CA LEU A 197 -16.07 -7.60 7.32
C LEU A 197 -16.03 -6.49 6.27
N LEU A 198 -15.96 -5.25 6.74
CA LEU A 198 -15.68 -4.09 5.90
C LEU A 198 -14.29 -4.23 5.27
N PRO A 199 -14.10 -3.78 4.01
CA PRO A 199 -12.78 -3.78 3.40
C PRO A 199 -11.80 -2.94 4.21
N THR A 200 -10.60 -3.47 4.40
CA THR A 200 -9.47 -2.73 4.94
C THR A 200 -8.80 -1.92 3.83
N PRO A 201 -8.30 -0.71 4.12
CA PRO A 201 -7.50 0.03 3.16
C PRO A 201 -6.26 -0.79 2.78
N THR A 202 -5.90 -0.72 1.50
CA THR A 202 -4.68 -1.34 0.97
C THR A 202 -3.98 -0.37 0.01
N ASN A 203 -2.70 -0.62 -0.29
CA ASN A 203 -1.96 0.18 -1.27
C ASN A 203 -2.63 0.22 -2.66
N PHE A 204 -3.40 -0.81 -3.04
CA PHE A 204 -4.23 -0.78 -4.25
C PHE A 204 -5.24 0.37 -4.23
N HIS A 205 -5.98 0.55 -3.11
CA HIS A 205 -6.95 1.64 -2.97
C HIS A 205 -6.28 3.01 -3.08
N ILE A 206 -5.13 3.17 -2.44
CA ILE A 206 -4.33 4.40 -2.48
C ILE A 206 -3.83 4.67 -3.92
N ASN A 207 -3.36 3.64 -4.63
CA ASN A 207 -2.93 3.76 -6.03
C ASN A 207 -4.08 4.14 -6.95
N VAL A 208 -5.27 3.56 -6.76
CA VAL A 208 -6.47 3.93 -7.55
C VAL A 208 -6.83 5.40 -7.32
N ALA A 209 -6.85 5.86 -6.07
CA ALA A 209 -7.07 7.28 -5.77
C ALA A 209 -5.99 8.17 -6.41
N ARG A 210 -4.71 7.82 -6.23
CA ARG A 210 -3.59 8.55 -6.85
C ARG A 210 -3.70 8.60 -8.37
N PHE A 211 -4.08 7.50 -9.02
CA PHE A 211 -4.17 7.41 -10.48
C PHE A 211 -5.23 8.36 -11.04
N PHE A 212 -6.39 8.45 -10.38
CA PHE A 212 -7.49 9.31 -10.81
C PHE A 212 -7.48 10.71 -10.16
N ALA A 213 -6.50 11.03 -9.34
CA ALA A 213 -6.32 12.39 -8.85
C ALA A 213 -6.08 13.37 -10.00
N ARG A 214 -6.77 14.52 -9.98
CA ARG A 214 -6.79 15.49 -11.08
C ARG A 214 -5.62 16.47 -11.08
N THR A 215 -4.82 16.51 -10.02
CA THR A 215 -3.70 17.44 -9.89
C THR A 215 -2.35 16.72 -9.99
N GLU A 216 -1.28 17.50 -10.00
CA GLU A 216 0.10 17.03 -10.08
C GLU A 216 0.68 16.66 -8.71
N PHE A 217 0.25 17.29 -7.63
CA PHE A 217 0.70 16.97 -6.27
C PHE A 217 -0.36 16.20 -5.49
N ILE A 218 0.08 15.18 -4.76
CA ILE A 218 -0.76 14.20 -4.09
C ILE A 218 -0.39 14.13 -2.63
N PHE A 219 -1.39 14.27 -1.76
CA PHE A 219 -1.23 14.18 -0.33
C PHE A 219 -1.73 12.82 0.19
N PHE A 220 -0.79 11.97 0.60
CA PHE A 220 -1.01 10.65 1.19
C PHE A 220 -1.42 10.80 2.66
N LEU A 221 -2.73 10.97 2.88
CA LEU A 221 -3.32 11.22 4.19
C LEU A 221 -3.97 9.95 4.76
N ASP A 222 -3.68 9.65 6.03
CA ASP A 222 -4.36 8.59 6.78
C ASP A 222 -5.86 8.93 6.95
N PHE A 223 -6.71 7.91 6.95
CA PHE A 223 -8.17 8.07 6.98
C PHE A 223 -8.72 8.73 8.26
N ASP A 224 -7.96 8.73 9.37
CA ASP A 224 -8.34 9.26 10.68
C ASP A 224 -7.60 10.55 11.04
N THR A 225 -6.89 11.14 10.09
CA THR A 225 -5.96 12.24 10.34
C THR A 225 -6.40 13.47 9.56
N TRP A 226 -6.47 14.63 10.22
CA TRP A 226 -7.02 15.85 9.63
C TRP A 226 -5.98 16.96 9.52
N PRO A 227 -5.89 17.63 8.36
CA PRO A 227 -5.02 18.78 8.19
C PRO A 227 -5.56 20.02 8.90
N THR A 228 -4.66 20.92 9.30
CA THR A 228 -5.07 22.25 9.77
C THR A 228 -5.60 23.10 8.61
N PRO A 229 -6.46 24.11 8.89
CA PRO A 229 -7.08 24.93 7.84
C PRO A 229 -6.11 25.63 6.88
N GLU A 230 -4.86 25.87 7.30
CA GLU A 230 -3.82 26.55 6.52
C GLU A 230 -2.90 25.58 5.77
N THR A 231 -2.95 24.28 6.10
CA THR A 231 -2.09 23.26 5.50
C THR A 231 -2.13 23.30 3.96
N HIS A 232 -3.32 23.44 3.38
CA HIS A 232 -3.50 23.49 1.92
C HIS A 232 -2.75 24.65 1.26
N SER A 233 -2.80 25.84 1.88
CA SER A 233 -2.09 27.02 1.38
C SER A 233 -0.58 26.92 1.62
N ASN A 234 -0.18 26.36 2.76
CA ASN A 234 1.23 26.23 3.13
C ASN A 234 2.00 25.28 2.20
N ILE A 235 1.41 24.13 1.86
CA ILE A 235 2.04 23.14 0.97
C ILE A 235 2.36 23.74 -0.40
N LYS A 236 1.50 24.64 -0.92
CA LYS A 236 1.71 25.27 -2.23
C LYS A 236 3.00 26.09 -2.30
N ARG A 237 3.48 26.63 -1.17
CA ARG A 237 4.75 27.35 -1.09
C ARG A 237 5.96 26.45 -1.37
N TYR A 238 5.79 25.13 -1.28
CA TYR A 238 6.84 24.14 -1.45
C TYR A 238 6.74 23.40 -2.79
N ALA A 239 6.01 23.94 -3.78
CA ALA A 239 5.90 23.35 -5.12
C ALA A 239 7.27 23.08 -5.77
N ASP A 240 8.25 23.97 -5.59
CA ASP A 240 9.59 23.84 -6.18
C ASP A 240 10.34 22.58 -5.75
N ILE A 241 10.18 22.14 -4.50
CA ILE A 241 10.80 20.90 -4.03
C ILE A 241 10.03 19.67 -4.56
N LEU A 242 8.70 19.76 -4.65
CA LEU A 242 7.84 18.67 -5.13
C LEU A 242 8.05 18.41 -6.63
N ILE A 243 8.27 19.46 -7.44
CA ILE A 243 8.59 19.36 -8.87
C ILE A 243 9.88 18.57 -9.09
N LYS A 244 10.85 18.72 -8.17
CA LYS A 244 12.13 17.97 -8.16
C LYS A 244 11.98 16.52 -7.68
N ASN A 245 10.76 16.03 -7.49
CA ASN A 245 10.43 14.70 -6.95
C ASN A 245 10.89 14.51 -5.49
N ASN A 246 11.06 15.58 -4.71
CA ASN A 246 11.22 15.46 -3.27
C ASN A 246 9.87 15.30 -2.58
N VAL A 247 9.90 14.87 -1.32
CA VAL A 247 8.73 14.60 -0.51
C VAL A 247 8.61 15.62 0.60
N LEU A 248 7.41 16.12 0.83
CA LEU A 248 7.08 16.97 1.98
C LEU A 248 6.29 16.17 3.01
N ILE A 249 6.87 15.94 4.17
CA ILE A 249 6.29 15.25 5.32
C ILE A 249 5.53 16.25 6.19
N LEU A 250 4.35 15.84 6.64
CA LEU A 250 3.57 16.59 7.61
C LEU A 250 3.52 15.82 8.93
N PRO A 251 4.03 16.41 10.03
CA PRO A 251 4.03 15.76 11.33
C PRO A 251 2.60 15.54 11.81
N THR A 252 2.37 14.37 12.41
CA THR A 252 1.06 13.96 12.91
C THR A 252 1.08 13.96 14.44
N PHE A 253 0.12 14.64 15.06
CA PHE A 253 0.01 14.76 16.50
C PHE A 253 -1.23 14.05 17.03
N VAL A 254 -1.12 13.52 18.25
CA VAL A 254 -2.18 12.82 18.98
C VAL A 254 -2.31 13.36 20.39
N PHE A 255 -3.53 13.30 20.94
CA PHE A 255 -3.75 13.57 22.35
C PHE A 255 -3.26 12.38 23.19
N VAL A 256 -2.46 12.67 24.22
CA VAL A 256 -1.79 11.64 25.05
C VAL A 256 -2.70 11.12 26.16
N GLU A 257 -3.58 11.97 26.69
CA GLU A 257 -4.56 11.58 27.70
C GLU A 257 -5.74 10.83 27.05
N ASN A 258 -6.09 9.67 27.60
CA ASN A 258 -7.26 8.92 27.17
C ASN A 258 -8.51 9.80 27.30
N VAL A 259 -9.22 9.97 26.18
CA VAL A 259 -10.55 10.57 26.13
C VAL A 259 -11.57 9.57 26.71
N GLU A 260 -11.41 9.18 27.98
CA GLU A 260 -12.42 8.38 28.70
C GLU A 260 -13.71 9.20 28.89
N ASN A 261 -13.57 10.53 29.03
CA ASN A 261 -14.70 11.44 29.00
C ASN A 261 -15.00 11.90 27.57
N ARG A 262 -15.86 11.14 26.88
CA ARG A 262 -16.47 11.48 25.56
C ARG A 262 -17.22 12.83 25.51
N THR A 263 -17.19 13.61 26.59
CA THR A 263 -17.89 14.89 26.77
C THR A 263 -16.97 16.11 26.67
N THR A 264 -15.65 15.95 26.80
CA THR A 264 -14.71 17.06 26.55
C THR A 264 -14.45 17.20 25.06
N GLN A 265 -15.18 18.13 24.43
CA GLN A 265 -14.89 18.63 23.10
C GLN A 265 -13.53 19.34 23.12
N TYR A 266 -12.43 18.59 22.94
CA TYR A 266 -11.10 19.19 22.82
C TYR A 266 -11.10 20.11 21.60
N LYS A 267 -10.82 21.40 21.84
CA LYS A 267 -10.59 22.36 20.78
C LYS A 267 -9.25 22.02 20.13
N PHE A 268 -9.26 21.65 18.84
CA PHE A 268 -8.01 21.33 18.17
C PHE A 268 -7.10 22.53 18.05
N PRO A 269 -5.78 22.31 18.22
CA PRO A 269 -4.81 23.36 17.99
C PRO A 269 -4.91 23.81 16.53
N LYS A 270 -4.83 25.12 16.32
CA LYS A 270 -4.89 25.70 14.98
C LYS A 270 -3.52 26.20 14.54
N THR A 271 -2.69 26.61 15.49
CA THR A 271 -1.35 27.16 15.25
C THR A 271 -0.27 26.25 15.83
N LYS A 272 0.97 26.42 15.34
CA LYS A 272 2.14 25.75 15.91
C LYS A 272 2.34 26.10 17.39
N ASP A 273 2.08 27.35 17.78
CA ASP A 273 2.16 27.77 19.19
C ASP A 273 1.18 27.01 20.08
N ASP A 274 -0.05 26.77 19.61
CA ASP A 274 -1.02 25.93 20.33
C ASP A 274 -0.46 24.52 20.56
N VAL A 275 0.19 23.94 19.53
CA VAL A 275 0.84 22.63 19.62
C VAL A 275 1.98 22.65 20.64
N ILE A 276 2.89 23.64 20.55
CA ILE A 276 4.00 23.81 21.50
C ILE A 276 3.46 23.89 22.94
N HIS A 277 2.42 24.70 23.18
CA HIS A 277 1.80 24.81 24.50
C HIS A 277 1.19 23.49 25.00
N LEU A 278 0.54 22.72 24.13
CA LEU A 278 -0.06 21.44 24.51
C LEU A 278 0.99 20.32 24.72
N VAL A 279 2.05 20.30 23.92
CA VAL A 279 3.19 19.39 24.06
C VAL A 279 3.91 19.65 25.38
N ASN A 280 4.20 20.91 25.71
CA ASN A 280 4.83 21.29 26.99
C ASN A 280 3.97 20.90 28.20
N ARG A 281 2.64 20.88 28.04
CA ARG A 281 1.68 20.42 29.05
C ARG A 281 1.44 18.90 29.02
N HIS A 282 2.16 18.16 28.20
CA HIS A 282 2.04 16.71 28.04
C HIS A 282 0.64 16.24 27.59
N LYS A 283 -0.14 17.13 26.95
CA LYS A 283 -1.50 16.81 26.46
C LYS A 283 -1.50 16.33 25.02
N LEU A 284 -0.51 16.74 24.25
CA LEU A 284 -0.36 16.40 22.84
C LEU A 284 1.05 15.85 22.62
N GLY A 285 1.20 14.93 21.69
CA GLY A 285 2.50 14.39 21.32
C GLY A 285 2.57 14.03 19.84
N LEU A 286 3.77 14.09 19.28
CA LEU A 286 4.04 13.68 17.90
C LEU A 286 3.98 12.16 17.81
N GLN A 287 3.38 11.65 16.74
CA GLN A 287 3.24 10.22 16.50
C GLN A 287 3.81 9.83 15.15
N ASP A 288 4.94 9.13 15.20
CA ASP A 288 5.41 8.29 14.12
C ASP A 288 4.89 6.86 14.35
N TYR A 289 4.24 6.28 13.34
CA TYR A 289 3.58 4.98 13.51
C TYR A 289 4.60 3.85 13.77
N GLY A 290 4.49 3.18 14.92
CA GLY A 290 5.43 2.13 15.32
C GLY A 290 6.51 2.61 16.29
N TRP A 291 6.55 3.91 16.60
CA TRP A 291 7.39 4.50 17.62
C TRP A 291 6.58 4.90 18.86
N GLU A 292 7.29 5.10 19.97
CA GLU A 292 6.72 5.77 21.14
C GLU A 292 6.37 7.22 20.80
N ILE A 293 5.38 7.77 21.51
CA ILE A 293 4.98 9.17 21.34
C ILE A 293 6.20 10.07 21.56
N ASN A 294 6.35 11.09 20.71
CA ASN A 294 7.47 12.03 20.65
C ASN A 294 8.81 11.44 20.21
N SER A 295 8.84 10.15 19.85
CA SER A 295 10.01 9.49 19.25
C SER A 295 9.77 9.20 17.78
N GLY A 296 10.86 9.05 17.02
CA GLY A 296 10.82 8.63 15.63
C GLY A 296 11.49 9.60 14.64
N PRO A 297 11.52 9.24 13.35
CA PRO A 297 12.30 9.95 12.34
C PRO A 297 11.86 11.39 12.06
N THR A 298 10.61 11.77 12.35
CA THR A 298 10.15 13.16 12.16
C THR A 298 10.85 14.13 13.12
N CYS A 299 11.32 13.62 14.27
CA CYS A 299 11.99 14.37 15.35
C CYS A 299 11.20 15.57 15.88
N LEU A 300 10.52 15.38 17.02
CA LEU A 300 9.75 16.44 17.68
C LEU A 300 10.63 17.66 18.02
N ASP A 301 11.81 17.44 18.60
CA ASP A 301 12.69 18.52 19.06
C ASP A 301 13.16 19.42 17.91
N SER A 302 13.45 18.82 16.76
CA SER A 302 13.78 19.57 15.53
C SER A 302 12.57 20.36 15.05
N TRP A 303 11.39 19.74 15.01
CA TRP A 303 10.17 20.40 14.53
C TRP A 303 9.76 21.60 15.40
N LEU A 304 9.85 21.48 16.73
CA LEU A 304 9.50 22.56 17.66
C LEU A 304 10.36 23.82 17.47
N LYS A 305 11.62 23.66 17.03
CA LYS A 305 12.60 24.75 16.84
C LYS A 305 12.71 25.24 15.39
N ALA A 306 12.15 24.49 14.44
CA ALA A 306 12.33 24.78 13.02
C ALA A 306 11.44 25.93 12.55
N ASP A 307 12.04 26.92 11.88
CA ASP A 307 11.35 27.99 11.15
C ASP A 307 11.40 27.77 9.62
N LYS A 308 12.11 26.74 9.18
CA LYS A 308 12.31 26.38 7.77
C LYS A 308 12.21 24.87 7.59
N LEU A 309 11.99 24.44 6.34
CA LEU A 309 12.06 23.03 5.97
C LEU A 309 13.39 22.42 6.44
N PHE A 310 13.31 21.23 7.02
CA PHE A 310 14.48 20.45 7.43
C PHE A 310 14.34 19.01 6.93
N HIS A 311 15.47 18.32 6.79
CA HIS A 311 15.50 16.94 6.29
C HIS A 311 15.24 15.95 7.43
N VAL A 312 14.67 14.80 7.09
CA VAL A 312 14.74 13.61 7.96
C VAL A 312 16.19 13.13 7.99
N GLU A 313 16.86 13.29 9.13
CA GLU A 313 18.29 12.96 9.27
C GLU A 313 18.54 11.45 9.34
N GLU A 314 17.74 10.75 10.16
CA GLU A 314 17.86 9.31 10.38
C GLU A 314 16.65 8.59 9.80
N TYR A 315 16.71 8.28 8.50
CA TYR A 315 15.68 7.47 7.87
C TYR A 315 15.66 6.05 8.44
N GLU A 316 14.45 5.56 8.69
CA GLU A 316 14.20 4.21 9.19
C GLU A 316 13.24 3.46 8.26
N LEU A 317 13.49 2.16 8.10
CA LEU A 317 12.79 1.34 7.09
C LEU A 317 11.27 1.33 7.30
N HIS A 318 10.80 1.30 8.54
CA HIS A 318 9.37 1.22 8.86
C HIS A 318 8.68 2.60 8.92
N TYR A 319 9.39 3.67 8.54
CA TYR A 319 8.90 5.02 8.69
C TYR A 319 7.68 5.28 7.80
N ARG A 320 6.57 5.67 8.44
CA ARG A 320 5.24 5.74 7.81
C ARG A 320 4.56 7.10 8.02
N PRO A 321 5.11 8.19 7.46
CA PRO A 321 4.56 9.53 7.63
C PRO A 321 3.28 9.75 6.79
N ASN A 322 2.61 10.87 7.07
CA ASN A 322 1.72 11.53 6.12
C ASN A 322 2.56 12.48 5.27
N PHE A 323 2.41 12.44 3.94
CA PHE A 323 3.32 13.16 3.06
C PHE A 323 2.70 13.58 1.73
N VAL A 324 3.24 14.65 1.16
CA VAL A 324 2.93 15.16 -0.17
C VAL A 324 4.06 14.81 -1.12
N ALA A 325 3.70 14.29 -2.29
CA ALA A 325 4.64 13.98 -3.36
C ALA A 325 4.02 14.31 -4.72
N ARG A 326 4.85 14.32 -5.76
CA ARG A 326 4.38 14.41 -7.14
C ARG A 326 3.65 13.13 -7.54
N LYS A 327 2.54 13.25 -8.28
CA LYS A 327 1.73 12.14 -8.79
C LYS A 327 2.52 11.25 -9.75
N GLY A 328 3.29 11.87 -10.64
CA GLY A 328 4.12 11.20 -11.64
C GLY A 328 5.62 11.46 -11.43
N GLY A 329 6.39 11.42 -12.51
CA GLY A 329 7.84 11.60 -12.47
C GLY A 329 8.56 10.34 -11.99
N GLN A 330 9.59 10.51 -11.16
CA GLN A 330 10.39 9.41 -10.61
C GLN A 330 9.79 8.81 -9.32
N ILE A 331 8.63 9.31 -8.87
CA ILE A 331 7.95 8.81 -7.67
C ILE A 331 7.31 7.44 -7.96
N PRO A 332 7.82 6.34 -7.40
CA PRO A 332 7.26 5.00 -7.61
C PRO A 332 5.83 4.87 -7.09
N TRP A 333 5.12 3.86 -7.59
CA TRP A 333 3.79 3.47 -7.09
C TRP A 333 3.92 2.65 -5.82
N CYS A 334 2.95 2.74 -4.92
CA CYS A 334 2.95 1.92 -3.71
C CYS A 334 2.83 0.44 -4.09
N SER A 335 3.68 -0.43 -3.56
CA SER A 335 3.58 -1.87 -3.83
C SER A 335 2.26 -2.44 -3.26
N GLU A 336 1.39 -2.94 -4.15
CA GLU A 336 0.06 -3.47 -3.80
C GLU A 336 0.11 -4.86 -3.15
N ARG A 337 1.32 -5.38 -2.97
CA ARG A 337 1.61 -6.57 -2.17
C ARG A 337 1.27 -6.38 -0.68
N PHE A 338 1.18 -5.13 -0.23
CA PHE A 338 0.89 -4.77 1.15
C PHE A 338 -0.51 -4.18 1.28
N ASP A 339 -1.05 -4.28 2.49
CA ASP A 339 -2.22 -3.52 2.93
C ASP A 339 -1.89 -2.01 2.98
N ASP A 340 -2.49 -1.24 3.90
CA ASP A 340 -2.16 0.18 4.08
C ASP A 340 -0.79 0.35 4.76
N ASN A 341 0.26 0.11 3.99
CA ASN A 341 1.65 0.24 4.41
C ASN A 341 2.38 1.29 3.57
N LYS A 342 2.18 2.56 3.94
CA LYS A 342 2.90 3.70 3.35
C LYS A 342 4.42 3.63 3.51
N ALA A 343 4.95 2.85 4.47
CA ALA A 343 6.40 2.71 4.64
C ALA A 343 7.03 2.01 3.43
N ALA A 344 6.31 1.06 2.81
CA ALA A 344 6.76 0.46 1.56
C ALA A 344 6.91 1.50 0.43
N CYS A 345 5.94 2.42 0.33
CA CYS A 345 5.97 3.48 -0.67
C CYS A 345 7.11 4.47 -0.40
N ILE A 346 7.21 4.96 0.84
CA ILE A 346 8.23 5.94 1.23
C ILE A 346 9.64 5.36 1.10
N PHE A 347 9.85 4.08 1.43
CA PHE A 347 11.12 3.43 1.22
C PHE A 347 11.55 3.45 -0.24
N GLU A 348 10.65 3.06 -1.15
CA GLU A 348 10.94 3.06 -2.58
C GLU A 348 11.19 4.48 -3.12
N ILE A 349 10.41 5.47 -2.65
CA ILE A 349 10.62 6.89 -3.00
C ILE A 349 11.97 7.40 -2.48
N TYR A 350 12.35 7.07 -1.26
CA TYR A 350 13.64 7.47 -0.69
C TYR A 350 14.81 6.88 -1.49
N LEU A 351 14.70 5.60 -1.86
CA LEU A 351 15.67 4.92 -2.74
C LEU A 351 15.66 5.44 -4.18
N SER A 352 14.61 6.10 -4.66
CA SER A 352 14.66 6.78 -5.95
C SER A 352 15.50 8.06 -5.92
N GLY A 353 16.09 8.41 -4.77
CA GLY A 353 16.91 9.60 -4.57
C GLY A 353 16.11 10.85 -4.20
N ALA A 354 14.86 10.67 -3.76
CA ALA A 354 14.05 11.76 -3.26
C ALA A 354 14.51 12.18 -1.85
N GLU A 355 14.59 13.48 -1.62
CA GLU A 355 14.81 14.04 -0.29
C GLU A 355 13.49 14.10 0.50
N LEU A 356 13.57 13.82 1.80
CA LEU A 356 12.43 13.86 2.71
C LEU A 356 12.50 15.13 3.56
N TYR A 357 11.68 16.12 3.24
CA TYR A 357 11.59 17.38 3.99
C TYR A 357 10.41 17.36 4.96
N VAL A 358 10.57 17.86 6.18
CA VAL A 358 9.48 18.04 7.15
C VAL A 358 9.00 19.50 7.11
N ASP A 359 7.67 19.70 7.01
CA ASP A 359 7.05 21.02 7.07
C ASP A 359 7.07 21.58 8.51
N PRO A 360 7.72 22.74 8.76
CA PRO A 360 7.73 23.37 10.08
C PRO A 360 6.40 24.03 10.47
N ASP A 361 5.56 24.41 9.49
CA ASP A 361 4.40 25.30 9.71
C ASP A 361 3.08 24.55 9.77
N SER A 362 2.97 23.45 9.01
CA SER A 362 1.77 22.62 8.96
C SER A 362 1.94 21.38 9.82
N PHE A 363 0.83 20.93 10.41
CA PHE A 363 0.78 19.69 11.17
C PHE A 363 -0.60 19.06 11.00
N LEU A 364 -0.71 17.80 11.39
CA LEU A 364 -1.95 17.03 11.32
C LEU A 364 -2.37 16.59 12.72
N ILE A 365 -3.67 16.39 12.90
CA ILE A 365 -4.22 15.85 14.15
C ILE A 365 -4.92 14.53 13.84
N ARG A 366 -4.51 13.45 14.50
CA ARG A 366 -5.23 12.18 14.42
C ARG A 366 -6.42 12.19 15.36
N HIS A 367 -7.60 12.01 14.80
CA HIS A 367 -8.84 11.92 15.54
C HIS A 367 -9.02 10.51 16.12
N HIS A 368 -9.63 10.41 17.31
CA HIS A 368 -9.89 9.14 17.98
C HIS A 368 -8.65 8.26 18.20
N PHE A 369 -7.47 8.86 18.40
CA PHE A 369 -6.34 8.09 18.90
C PHE A 369 -6.69 7.56 20.29
N ASN A 370 -7.02 6.27 20.34
CA ASN A 370 -7.23 5.54 21.56
C ASN A 370 -6.11 4.50 21.64
N ARG A 371 -5.13 4.79 22.50
CA ARG A 371 -3.97 3.93 22.74
C ARG A 371 -4.38 2.52 23.16
N ASP A 372 -5.54 2.39 23.82
CA ASP A 372 -6.09 1.14 24.34
C ASP A 372 -7.13 0.49 23.41
N SER A 373 -7.40 1.11 22.25
CA SER A 373 -8.34 0.55 21.28
C SER A 373 -7.86 -0.83 20.85
N HIS A 374 -8.74 -1.82 20.97
CA HIS A 374 -8.50 -3.15 20.43
C HIS A 374 -8.20 -3.16 18.93
N LEU A 375 -8.48 -2.07 18.19
CA LEU A 375 -8.12 -1.90 16.77
C LEU A 375 -6.69 -1.36 16.57
N VAL A 376 -6.20 -0.54 17.51
CA VAL A 376 -4.81 -0.03 17.54
C VAL A 376 -3.88 -1.11 18.12
N ASN A 377 -4.36 -1.81 19.14
CA ASN A 377 -3.73 -2.96 19.77
C ASN A 377 -4.16 -4.29 19.15
N TYR A 378 -4.89 -4.28 18.02
CA TYR A 378 -5.13 -5.51 17.26
C TYR A 378 -3.80 -5.95 16.64
N GLY A 379 -2.99 -6.60 17.46
CA GLY A 379 -1.94 -7.44 16.95
C GLY A 379 -2.64 -8.59 16.28
N GLY A 380 -2.83 -8.50 14.96
CA GLY A 380 -3.16 -9.66 14.15
C GLY A 380 -2.28 -10.84 14.57
N PRO A 381 -2.77 -12.09 14.46
CA PRO A 381 -2.09 -13.27 14.95
C PRO A 381 -0.58 -13.22 14.77
N HIS A 382 0.19 -13.74 15.74
CA HIS A 382 1.66 -13.69 15.68
C HIS A 382 2.23 -14.15 14.31
N TRP A 383 1.60 -15.16 13.70
CA TRP A 383 1.95 -15.62 12.36
C TRP A 383 1.78 -14.55 11.27
N GLN A 384 0.74 -13.71 11.31
CA GLN A 384 0.55 -12.59 10.37
C GLN A 384 1.66 -11.56 10.52
N LYS A 385 2.02 -11.20 11.76
CA LYS A 385 3.14 -10.28 12.02
C LYS A 385 4.47 -10.82 11.47
N VAL A 386 4.74 -12.11 11.69
CA VAL A 386 5.95 -12.78 11.19
C VAL A 386 5.96 -12.81 9.66
N ILE A 387 4.84 -13.16 9.02
CA ILE A 387 4.72 -13.16 7.55
C ILE A 387 4.92 -11.75 7.00
N ASN A 388 4.23 -10.75 7.55
CA ASN A 388 4.33 -9.36 7.10
C ASN A 388 5.77 -8.84 7.26
N SER A 389 6.42 -9.11 8.38
CA SER A 389 7.82 -8.72 8.62
C SER A 389 8.79 -9.39 7.64
N ARG A 390 8.64 -10.70 7.37
CA ARG A 390 9.47 -11.42 6.40
C ARG A 390 9.24 -10.93 4.98
N MET A 391 7.98 -10.73 4.61
CA MET A 391 7.59 -10.22 3.30
C MET A 391 8.18 -8.82 3.08
N TYR A 392 8.07 -7.96 4.09
CA TYR A 392 8.63 -6.62 4.05
C TYR A 392 10.16 -6.63 3.95
N THR A 393 10.84 -7.49 4.72
CA THR A 393 12.31 -7.66 4.63
C THR A 393 12.74 -8.10 3.23
N ASN A 394 12.03 -9.05 2.62
CA ASN A 394 12.32 -9.49 1.25
C ASN A 394 12.05 -8.40 0.23
N PHE A 395 10.95 -7.65 0.39
CA PHE A 395 10.65 -6.47 -0.42
C PHE A 395 11.78 -5.44 -0.36
N SER A 396 12.28 -5.11 0.84
CA SER A 396 13.35 -4.13 0.99
C SER A 396 14.63 -4.55 0.25
N ARG A 397 14.97 -5.84 0.29
CA ARG A 397 16.10 -6.41 -0.46
C ARG A 397 15.88 -6.34 -1.97
N GLU A 398 14.69 -6.70 -2.43
CA GLU A 398 14.32 -6.66 -3.85
C GLU A 398 14.42 -5.24 -4.41
N ILE A 399 13.82 -4.26 -3.73
CA ILE A 399 13.85 -2.86 -4.14
C ILE A 399 15.27 -2.31 -4.10
N CYS A 400 16.07 -2.67 -3.10
CA CYS A 400 17.48 -2.30 -3.08
C CYS A 400 18.24 -2.79 -4.31
N LEU A 401 18.09 -4.05 -4.68
CA LEU A 401 18.72 -4.60 -5.88
C LEU A 401 18.20 -3.95 -7.16
N LEU A 402 16.90 -3.64 -7.21
CA LEU A 402 16.28 -2.93 -8.32
C LEU A 402 16.93 -1.55 -8.52
N TYR A 403 16.96 -0.70 -7.48
CA TYR A 403 17.47 0.66 -7.62
C TYR A 403 18.98 0.74 -7.79
N VAL A 404 19.76 -0.17 -7.18
CA VAL A 404 21.19 -0.31 -7.47
C VAL A 404 21.39 -0.60 -8.97
N ARG A 405 20.68 -1.58 -9.52
CA ARG A 405 20.79 -1.92 -10.95
C ARG A 405 20.33 -0.78 -11.85
N THR A 406 19.24 -0.13 -11.50
CA THR A 406 18.70 1.02 -12.25
C THR A 406 19.71 2.16 -12.31
N PHE A 407 20.28 2.57 -11.17
CA PHE A 407 21.26 3.66 -11.15
C PHE A 407 22.58 3.30 -11.81
N VAL A 408 23.03 2.04 -11.73
CA VAL A 408 24.20 1.58 -12.49
C VAL A 408 23.93 1.62 -13.99
N ALA A 409 22.78 1.08 -14.44
CA ALA A 409 22.40 1.05 -15.85
C ALA A 409 22.20 2.45 -16.45
N MET A 410 21.74 3.41 -15.64
CA MET A 410 21.58 4.81 -16.04
C MET A 410 22.84 5.66 -15.89
N ASN A 411 23.98 5.08 -15.47
CA ASN A 411 25.22 5.80 -15.14
C ASN A 411 25.05 6.89 -14.05
N LEU A 412 24.05 6.72 -13.18
CA LEU A 412 23.76 7.62 -12.05
C LEU A 412 24.36 7.14 -10.73
N TRP A 413 25.01 5.97 -10.70
CA TRP A 413 25.57 5.42 -9.46
C TRP A 413 26.55 6.36 -8.75
N GLN A 414 27.35 7.14 -9.48
CA GLN A 414 28.29 8.09 -8.86
C GLN A 414 27.65 9.44 -8.50
N SER A 415 26.42 9.70 -8.94
CA SER A 415 25.69 10.93 -8.66
C SER A 415 25.17 10.98 -7.22
N PRO A 416 25.01 12.17 -6.61
CA PRO A 416 24.40 12.32 -5.29
C PRO A 416 23.01 11.70 -5.15
N ILE A 417 22.24 11.60 -6.24
CA ILE A 417 20.91 10.98 -6.24
C ILE A 417 20.93 9.51 -5.79
N ALA A 418 22.08 8.83 -5.94
CA ALA A 418 22.25 7.43 -5.54
C ALA A 418 22.70 7.27 -4.07
N ASN A 419 22.91 8.36 -3.32
CA ASN A 419 23.45 8.30 -1.96
C ASN A 419 22.52 7.53 -1.00
N HIS A 420 21.21 7.77 -1.07
CA HIS A 420 20.23 7.03 -0.26
C HIS A 420 20.30 5.52 -0.52
N VAL A 421 20.39 5.11 -1.79
CA VAL A 421 20.54 3.70 -2.16
C VAL A 421 21.84 3.12 -1.65
N LYS A 422 22.97 3.83 -1.79
CA LYS A 422 24.26 3.37 -1.28
C LYS A 422 24.19 3.10 0.23
N GLN A 423 23.67 4.06 0.98
CA GLN A 423 23.59 3.99 2.44
C GLN A 423 22.63 2.90 2.91
N GLU A 424 21.39 2.93 2.45
CA GLU A 424 20.35 2.03 2.95
C GLU A 424 20.52 0.61 2.43
N CYS A 425 20.92 0.43 1.18
CA CYS A 425 21.09 -0.92 0.64
C CYS A 425 22.36 -1.60 1.15
N GLN A 426 23.39 -0.84 1.55
CA GLN A 426 24.50 -1.40 2.31
C GLN A 426 24.01 -1.97 3.65
N ARG A 427 23.17 -1.25 4.39
CA ARG A 427 22.57 -1.72 5.66
C ARG A 427 21.69 -2.96 5.46
N VAL A 428 20.77 -2.90 4.49
CA VAL A 428 19.83 -3.99 4.22
C VAL A 428 20.55 -5.25 3.73
N LEU A 429 21.51 -5.14 2.82
CA LEU A 429 22.23 -6.29 2.27
C LEU A 429 23.28 -6.85 3.23
N ALA A 430 23.89 -6.03 4.10
CA ALA A 430 24.78 -6.53 5.15
C ALA A 430 24.04 -7.42 6.17
N SER A 431 22.73 -7.19 6.35
CA SER A 431 21.86 -8.05 7.17
C SER A 431 21.37 -9.31 6.44
N TRP A 432 21.88 -9.61 5.25
CA TRP A 432 21.44 -10.77 4.47
C TRP A 432 22.12 -12.05 4.97
N GLY A 433 21.32 -13.04 5.42
CA GLY A 433 21.80 -14.32 5.95
C GLY A 433 21.85 -14.35 7.47
N SER A 434 22.06 -13.20 8.10
CA SER A 434 21.82 -12.95 9.52
C SER A 434 20.33 -12.65 9.68
N GLY A 435 19.50 -13.61 10.09
CA GLY A 435 18.10 -13.29 10.41
C GLY A 435 18.04 -12.03 11.27
N LEU A 436 17.14 -11.08 10.96
CA LEU A 436 16.92 -9.88 11.77
C LEU A 436 16.32 -10.31 13.14
N ILE A 437 17.16 -10.89 13.99
CA ILE A 437 16.90 -11.06 15.41
C ILE A 437 17.27 -9.70 16.01
N LYS A 438 16.35 -8.73 15.92
CA LYS A 438 16.37 -7.66 16.91
C LYS A 438 16.03 -8.34 18.24
N ASN A 439 17.03 -8.47 19.11
CA ASN A 439 16.82 -8.75 20.52
C ASN A 439 15.91 -7.64 21.05
N SER A 440 14.61 -7.92 21.19
CA SER A 440 13.73 -7.12 22.01
C SER A 440 14.22 -7.23 23.45
N LYS A 441 14.83 -6.17 23.96
CA LYS A 441 14.81 -5.91 25.39
C LYS A 441 13.57 -5.10 25.71
#